data_AF-A0A6C9QG00-F1
#
_entry.id   AF-A0A6C9QG00-F1
#
_cell.length_a   1.000
_cell.length_b   1.000
_cell.length_c   1.000
_cell.angle_alpha   90.00
_cell.angle_beta   90.00
_cell.angle_gamma   90.00
#
_symmetry.space_group_name_H-M   'P 1'
#
loop_
_entity.id
_entity.type
_entity.pdbx_description
1 polymer ?
#
loop_
_entity_poly.entity_id
_entity_poly.type
_entity_poly.pdbx_seq_one_letter_code
_entity_poly.pdbx_strand_id
1 'polypeptide(L)'
;EDEGVLAQIKRFITAHQYSRFASWDGPDRPLNMAGFRRVEKDPLTGEEHTLFFILPEGWREICRGFSPARAARLCQEAECLLPGSDGKYQSQVRLPEIGKARVYRLTSRILSI
;
A
#
# COMPACT_ATOMS: atom_id res chain seq x y z
N GLU A 1 -18.14 6.61 10.23
CA GLU A 1 -17.42 7.18 9.06
C GLU A 1 -16.04 6.56 8.87
N ASP A 2 -15.22 6.40 9.93
CA ASP A 2 -13.88 5.81 9.84
C ASP A 2 -13.86 4.35 9.36
N GLU A 3 -14.84 3.54 9.76
CA GLU A 3 -15.01 2.15 9.30
C GLU A 3 -15.18 2.06 7.77
N GLY A 4 -15.84 3.07 7.17
CA GLY A 4 -16.01 3.16 5.71
C GLY A 4 -14.70 3.43 4.96
N VAL A 5 -13.74 4.11 5.60
CA VAL A 5 -12.44 4.42 4.98
C VAL A 5 -11.60 3.16 4.84
N LEU A 6 -11.43 2.40 5.93
CA LEU A 6 -10.66 1.15 5.92
C LEU A 6 -11.33 0.11 5.02
N ALA A 7 -12.66 0.01 5.05
CA ALA A 7 -13.42 -0.87 4.16
C ALA A 7 -13.20 -0.52 2.67
N GLN A 8 -13.17 0.77 2.32
CA GLN A 8 -12.90 1.22 0.95
C GLN A 8 -11.48 0.84 0.49
N ILE A 9 -10.48 1.07 1.35
CA ILE A 9 -9.08 0.70 1.05
C ILE A 9 -8.96 -0.81 0.89
N LYS A 10 -9.51 -1.59 1.83
CA LYS A 10 -9.57 -3.06 1.74
C LYS A 10 -10.21 -3.50 0.44
N ARG A 11 -11.38 -2.95 0.09
CA ARG A 11 -12.09 -3.28 -1.16
C ARG A 11 -11.23 -3.01 -2.40
N PHE A 12 -10.53 -1.89 -2.44
CA PHE A 12 -9.65 -1.57 -3.57
C PHE A 12 -8.49 -2.57 -3.65
N ILE A 13 -7.78 -2.82 -2.55
CA ILE A 13 -6.65 -3.75 -2.54
C ILE A 13 -7.10 -5.16 -2.94
N THR A 14 -8.20 -5.66 -2.36
CA THR A 14 -8.75 -6.98 -2.70
C THR A 14 -9.08 -7.11 -4.19
N ALA A 15 -9.72 -6.10 -4.78
CA ALA A 15 -10.13 -6.11 -6.18
C ALA A 15 -8.96 -5.94 -7.16
N HIS A 16 -7.86 -5.32 -6.73
CA HIS A 16 -6.84 -4.80 -7.64
C HIS A 16 -5.40 -5.26 -7.36
N GLN A 17 -5.16 -6.05 -6.32
CA GLN A 17 -3.83 -6.50 -5.91
C GLN A 17 -3.00 -7.16 -7.03
N TYR A 18 -3.63 -7.73 -8.06
CA TYR A 18 -2.93 -8.37 -9.19
C TYR A 18 -3.08 -7.64 -10.53
N SER A 19 -3.85 -6.54 -10.60
CA SER A 19 -4.16 -5.84 -11.86
C SER A 19 -3.74 -4.37 -11.86
N ARG A 20 -3.49 -3.78 -10.69
CA ARG A 20 -3.07 -2.39 -10.54
C ARG A 20 -1.72 -2.26 -9.81
N PHE A 21 -1.13 -3.35 -9.34
CA PHE A 21 0.15 -3.34 -8.62
C PHE A 21 1.19 -4.18 -9.35
N ALA A 22 2.22 -3.51 -9.88
CA ALA A 22 3.34 -4.19 -10.51
C ALA A 22 4.06 -5.09 -9.50
N SER A 23 4.45 -6.28 -9.92
CA SER A 23 5.25 -7.17 -9.09
C SER A 23 6.67 -6.63 -8.95
N TRP A 24 7.21 -6.58 -7.73
CA TRP A 24 8.52 -5.97 -7.46
C TRP A 24 9.66 -6.56 -8.31
N ASP A 25 9.70 -7.90 -8.40
CA ASP A 25 10.73 -8.66 -9.13
C ASP A 25 10.18 -9.31 -10.41
N GLY A 26 8.90 -9.06 -10.73
CA GLY A 26 8.20 -9.69 -11.84
C GLY A 26 8.14 -8.82 -13.09
N PRO A 27 7.80 -9.40 -14.25
CA PRO A 27 7.67 -8.66 -15.51
C PRO A 27 6.35 -7.88 -15.64
N ASP A 28 5.44 -7.98 -14.68
CA ASP A 28 4.11 -7.36 -14.74
C ASP A 28 4.16 -5.82 -14.71
N ARG A 29 3.48 -5.19 -15.67
CA ARG A 29 3.44 -3.73 -15.88
C ARG A 29 2.00 -3.26 -16.17
N PRO A 30 1.18 -3.04 -15.13
CA PRO A 30 -0.23 -2.70 -15.31
C PRO A 30 -0.39 -1.29 -15.89
N LEU A 31 -1.27 -1.14 -16.89
CA LEU A 31 -1.54 0.14 -17.58
C LEU A 31 -2.02 1.25 -16.63
N ASN A 32 -2.86 0.91 -15.65
CA ASN A 32 -3.39 1.86 -14.66
C ASN A 32 -2.70 1.67 -13.30
N MET A 33 -1.38 1.60 -13.28
CA MET A 33 -0.65 1.25 -12.05
C MET A 33 -0.96 2.19 -10.87
N ALA A 34 -1.38 1.63 -9.74
CA ALA A 34 -1.52 2.32 -8.46
C ALA A 34 -0.25 2.23 -7.60
N GLY A 35 0.65 1.30 -7.92
CA GLY A 35 1.91 1.11 -7.21
C GLY A 35 2.56 -0.24 -7.47
N PHE A 36 3.33 -0.71 -6.50
CA PHE A 36 4.02 -2.00 -6.54
C PHE A 36 3.54 -2.92 -5.43
N ARG A 37 3.71 -4.23 -5.62
CA ARG A 37 3.60 -5.23 -4.56
C ARG A 37 4.89 -6.00 -4.42
N ARG A 38 5.28 -6.31 -3.19
CA ARG A 38 6.43 -7.15 -2.87
C ARG A 38 6.00 -8.21 -1.88
N VAL A 39 6.35 -9.46 -2.15
CA VAL A 39 6.24 -10.52 -1.15
C VAL A 39 7.53 -10.50 -0.35
N GLU A 40 7.41 -10.35 0.95
CA GLU A 40 8.52 -10.45 1.89
C GLU A 40 8.29 -11.67 2.78
N LYS A 41 9.38 -12.34 3.14
CA LYS A 41 9.35 -13.50 4.02
C LYS A 41 9.88 -13.08 5.38
N ASP A 42 9.12 -13.33 6.43
CA ASP A 42 9.58 -13.14 7.79
C ASP A 42 10.76 -14.10 8.05
N PRO A 43 11.93 -13.61 8.47
CA PRO A 43 13.11 -14.44 8.66
C PRO A 43 13.03 -15.38 9.87
N LEU A 44 12.14 -15.10 10.83
CA LEU A 44 11.95 -15.88 12.05
C LEU A 44 10.86 -16.93 11.88
N THR A 45 9.68 -16.54 11.35
CA THR A 45 8.54 -17.45 11.19
C THR A 45 8.52 -18.15 9.84
N GLY A 46 9.19 -17.58 8.84
CA GLY A 46 9.12 -18.05 7.46
C GLY A 46 7.80 -17.74 6.76
N GLU A 47 6.90 -17.00 7.39
CA GLU A 47 5.63 -16.61 6.80
C GLU A 47 5.84 -15.55 5.72
N GLU A 48 5.03 -15.62 4.66
CA GLU A 48 5.06 -14.65 3.58
C GLU A 48 4.00 -13.58 3.81
N HIS A 49 4.41 -12.31 3.80
CA HIS A 49 3.51 -11.16 3.82
C HIS A 49 3.70 -10.32 2.57
N THR A 50 2.59 -9.81 2.05
CA THR A 50 2.62 -8.89 0.91
C THR A 50 2.64 -7.45 1.40
N LEU A 51 3.60 -6.68 0.91
CA LEU A 51 3.63 -5.23 1.04
C LEU A 51 3.12 -4.56 -0.25
N PHE A 52 2.26 -3.57 -0.09
CA PHE A 52 1.77 -2.71 -1.15
C PHE A 52 2.42 -1.33 -1.04
N PHE A 53 3.14 -0.92 -2.07
CA PHE A 53 3.80 0.38 -2.18
C PHE A 53 2.96 1.26 -3.10
N ILE A 54 2.05 2.02 -2.52
CA ILE A 54 1.05 2.81 -3.22
C ILE A 54 1.62 4.20 -3.54
N LEU A 55 1.59 4.57 -4.82
CA LEU A 55 2.00 5.91 -5.27
C LEU A 55 1.01 6.98 -4.78
N PRO A 56 1.43 8.26 -4.65
CA PRO A 56 0.55 9.31 -4.14
C PRO A 56 -0.74 9.50 -4.97
N GLU A 57 -0.68 9.29 -6.28
CA GLU A 57 -1.85 9.35 -7.15
C GLU A 57 -2.80 8.18 -6.94
N GLY A 58 -2.26 6.95 -6.87
CA GLY A 58 -3.04 5.77 -6.50
C GLY A 58 -3.69 5.91 -5.12
N TRP A 59 -2.98 6.46 -4.15
CA TRP A 59 -3.54 6.72 -2.82
C TRP A 59 -4.70 7.71 -2.86
N ARG A 60 -4.60 8.76 -3.68
CA ARG A 60 -5.66 9.76 -3.87
C ARG A 60 -6.91 9.15 -4.50
N GLU A 61 -6.75 8.23 -5.45
CA GLU A 61 -7.86 7.47 -6.04
C GLU A 61 -8.52 6.56 -5.01
N ILE A 62 -7.72 5.78 -4.28
CA ILE A 62 -8.20 4.87 -3.24
C ILE A 62 -8.97 5.63 -2.16
N CYS A 63 -8.50 6.82 -1.78
CA CYS A 63 -9.11 7.64 -0.74
C CYS A 63 -10.19 8.58 -1.27
N ARG A 64 -10.67 8.42 -2.52
CA ARG A 64 -11.67 9.32 -3.10
C ARG A 64 -12.89 9.44 -2.19
N GLY A 65 -13.31 10.67 -1.91
CA GLY A 65 -14.41 10.98 -0.98
C GLY A 65 -13.97 11.14 0.48
N PHE A 66 -12.70 10.85 0.81
CA PHE A 66 -12.14 10.99 2.14
C PHE A 66 -10.84 11.81 2.14
N SER A 67 -10.43 12.29 3.30
CA SER A 67 -9.12 12.93 3.46
C SER A 67 -8.00 11.88 3.36
N PRO A 68 -7.02 12.02 2.43
CA PRO A 68 -5.91 11.09 2.31
C PRO A 68 -5.05 10.99 3.57
N ALA A 69 -4.96 12.08 4.35
CA ALA A 69 -4.24 12.11 5.61
C ALA A 69 -5.00 11.35 6.71
N ARG A 70 -6.33 11.51 6.78
CA ARG A 70 -7.19 10.74 7.70
C ARG A 70 -7.12 9.26 7.39
N ALA A 71 -7.21 8.88 6.13
CA ALA A 71 -7.07 7.49 5.69
C ALA A 71 -5.72 6.90 6.12
N ALA A 72 -4.63 7.63 5.91
CA ALA A 72 -3.31 7.15 6.29
C ALA A 72 -3.13 7.00 7.81
N ARG A 73 -3.69 7.94 8.57
CA ARG A 73 -3.76 7.85 10.04
C ARG A 73 -4.51 6.59 10.50
N LEU A 74 -5.70 6.35 9.97
CA LEU A 74 -6.50 5.18 10.32
C LEU A 74 -5.79 3.87 9.96
N CYS A 75 -5.11 3.82 8.81
CA CYS A 75 -4.31 2.66 8.45
C CYS A 75 -3.11 2.46 9.40
N GLN A 76 -2.51 3.54 9.90
CA GLN A 76 -1.44 3.44 10.90
C GLN A 76 -1.98 2.97 12.26
N GLU A 77 -3.12 3.50 12.71
CA GLU A 77 -3.79 3.08 13.95
C GLU A 77 -4.25 1.61 13.88
N ALA A 78 -4.65 1.14 12.70
CA ALA A 78 -4.96 -0.28 12.44
C ALA A 78 -3.71 -1.14 12.15
N GLU A 79 -2.52 -0.57 12.29
CA GLU A 79 -1.22 -1.22 12.09
C GLU A 79 -1.06 -1.89 10.71
N CYS A 80 -1.80 -1.41 9.71
CA CYS A 80 -1.68 -1.88 8.33
C CYS A 80 -0.85 -0.93 7.45
N LEU A 81 -0.49 0.26 7.95
CA LEU A 81 0.44 1.19 7.30
C LEU A 81 1.79 1.21 8.02
N LEU A 82 2.88 1.07 7.25
CA LEU A 82 4.25 1.20 7.74
C LEU A 82 4.76 2.63 7.55
N PRO A 83 4.91 3.43 8.63
CA PRO A 83 5.37 4.81 8.52
C PRO A 83 6.83 4.89 8.04
N GLY A 84 7.20 6.04 7.49
CA GLY A 84 8.59 6.36 7.16
C GLY A 84 9.44 6.55 8.41
N SER A 85 10.77 6.50 8.25
CA SER A 85 11.72 6.72 9.34
C SER A 85 11.61 8.10 9.99
N ASP A 86 11.03 9.08 9.27
CA ASP A 86 10.73 10.43 9.74
C ASP A 86 9.35 10.55 10.43
N GLY A 87 8.68 9.42 10.72
CA GLY A 87 7.37 9.37 11.36
C GLY A 87 6.21 9.79 10.45
N LYS A 88 6.48 10.11 9.18
CA LYS A 88 5.45 10.46 8.20
C LYS A 88 4.77 9.22 7.65
N TYR A 89 3.52 9.37 7.21
CA TYR A 89 2.77 8.28 6.59
C TYR A 89 3.39 7.78 5.28
N GLN A 90 4.08 8.66 4.55
CA GLN A 90 4.79 8.29 3.33
C GLN A 90 6.24 7.95 3.65
N SER A 91 6.75 6.90 2.99
CA SER A 91 8.15 6.50 3.05
C SER A 91 8.83 6.76 1.72
N GLN A 92 10.09 7.21 1.75
CA GLN A 92 10.91 7.29 0.54
C GLN A 92 11.57 5.93 0.28
N VAL A 93 11.27 5.33 -0.86
CA VAL A 93 11.80 4.01 -1.26
C VAL A 93 12.36 4.08 -2.68
N ARG A 94 13.24 3.15 -3.02
CA ARG A 94 13.70 2.99 -4.41
C ARG A 94 12.84 1.93 -5.08
N LEU A 95 11.88 2.37 -5.88
CA LEU A 95 10.99 1.51 -6.65
C LEU A 95 11.72 0.94 -7.87
N PRO A 96 11.37 -0.28 -8.33
CA PRO A 96 11.82 -0.82 -9.59
C PRO A 96 11.51 0.14 -10.74
N GLU A 97 12.47 0.34 -11.65
CA GLU A 97 12.40 1.15 -12.88
C GLU A 97 12.11 2.66 -12.72
N ILE A 98 11.42 3.08 -11.65
CA ILE A 98 11.08 4.48 -11.36
C ILE A 98 12.20 5.16 -10.55
N GLY A 99 12.90 4.41 -9.68
CA GLY A 99 13.90 4.96 -8.78
C GLY A 99 13.30 5.51 -7.48
N LYS A 100 13.87 6.59 -6.94
CA LYS A 100 13.47 7.11 -5.61
C LYS A 100 12.10 7.79 -5.69
N ALA A 101 11.12 7.27 -4.97
CA ALA A 101 9.77 7.83 -4.91
C ALA A 101 9.23 7.81 -3.47
N ARG A 102 8.26 8.68 -3.18
CA ARG A 102 7.49 8.61 -1.95
C ARG A 102 6.24 7.79 -2.15
N VAL A 103 5.99 6.88 -1.23
CA VAL A 103 4.87 5.93 -1.30
C VAL A 103 4.23 5.73 0.07
N TYR A 104 2.97 5.31 0.08
CA TYR A 104 2.33 4.71 1.24
C TYR A 104 2.63 3.22 1.23
N ARG A 105 3.07 2.66 2.36
CA ARG A 105 3.38 1.25 2.49
C ARG A 105 2.31 0.56 3.31
N LEU A 106 1.48 -0.26 2.68
CA LEU A 106 0.51 -1.09 3.38
C LEU A 106 0.99 -2.54 3.50
N THR A 107 0.67 -3.19 4.60
CA THR A 107 0.86 -4.63 4.80
C THR A 107 -0.40 -5.38 4.39
N SER A 108 -0.29 -6.71 4.21
CA SER A 108 -1.44 -7.60 3.98
C SER A 108 -2.48 -7.56 5.11
N ARG A 109 -2.16 -6.99 6.28
CA ARG A 109 -3.11 -6.78 7.38
C ARG A 109 -4.36 -6.01 6.96
N ILE A 110 -4.26 -5.11 5.97
CA ILE A 110 -5.43 -4.39 5.42
C ILE A 110 -6.53 -5.32 4.90
N LEU A 111 -6.18 -6.55 4.48
CA LEU A 111 -7.13 -7.54 3.99
C LEU A 111 -7.88 -8.25 5.11
N SER A 112 -7.32 -8.23 6.32
CA SER A 112 -7.87 -8.90 7.51
C SER A 112 -8.69 -7.98 8.43
N ILE A 113 -8.72 -6.67 8.14
CA ILE A 113 -9.54 -5.67 8.87
C ILE A 113 -11.02 -5.89 8.60
#